data_AF-A0A0B6YJ46-F1
#
_entry.id   AF-A0A0B6YJ46-F1
#
_cell.length_a   1.000
_cell.length_b   1.000
_cell.length_c   1.000
_cell.angle_alpha   90.00
_cell.angle_beta   90.00
_cell.angle_gamma   90.00
#
_symmetry.space_group_name_H-M   'P 1'
#
loop_
_entity.id
_entity.type
_entity.pdbx_description
1 polymer ?
#
loop_
_entity_poly.entity_id
_entity_poly.type
_entity_poly.pdbx_seq_one_letter_code
_entity_poly.pdbx_strand_id
1 'polypeptide(L)'
;IRALTEIARGQKNIAVPFRDSVLTMLLKNALGGNSKTIMIAALSPADINYDETLSTLRFAERTKTIKTMAVVNESDTDKLVSQ
;
A
#
# COMPACT_ATOMS: atom_id res chain seq x y z
N ILE A 1 -6.48 3.26 3.42
CA ILE A 1 -5.11 3.80 3.57
C ILE A 1 -4.85 4.39 4.96
N ARG A 2 -5.64 5.34 5.47
CA ARG A 2 -5.45 5.92 6.81
C ARG A 2 -5.24 4.88 7.93
N ALA A 3 -6.09 3.84 7.99
CA ALA A 3 -5.94 2.75 8.95
C ALA A 3 -4.57 2.04 8.88
N LEU A 4 -4.00 1.89 7.67
CA LEU A 4 -2.68 1.29 7.47
C LEU A 4 -1.55 2.19 7.98
N THR A 5 -1.68 3.51 7.79
CA THR A 5 -0.76 4.50 8.34
C THR A 5 -0.74 4.46 9.87
N GLU A 6 -1.89 4.33 10.52
CA GLU A 6 -1.97 4.23 11.99
C GLU A 6 -1.34 2.94 12.53
N ILE A 7 -1.54 1.81 11.83
CA ILE A 7 -0.84 0.54 12.15
C ILE A 7 0.67 0.73 12.02
N ALA A 8 1.13 1.40 10.95
CA ALA A 8 2.55 1.66 10.75
C ALA A 8 3.16 2.57 11.84
N ARG A 9 2.35 3.42 12.47
CA ARG A 9 2.72 4.28 13.60
C ARG A 9 2.70 3.57 14.96
N GLY A 10 2.38 2.27 14.99
CA GLY A 10 2.47 1.43 16.19
C GLY A 10 1.13 1.20 16.90
N GLN A 11 0.01 1.66 16.35
CA GLN A 11 -1.31 1.32 16.89
C GLN A 11 -1.66 -0.13 16.54
N LYS A 12 -1.93 -0.94 17.56
CA LYS A 12 -2.31 -2.36 17.42
C LYS A 12 -3.83 -2.49 17.36
N ASN A 13 -4.34 -3.55 16.73
CA ASN A 13 -5.77 -3.88 16.62
C ASN A 13 -6.65 -2.91 15.81
N ILE A 14 -6.11 -2.27 14.78
CA ILE A 14 -6.93 -1.50 13.84
C ILE A 14 -7.42 -2.41 12.72
N ALA A 15 -8.74 -2.51 12.55
CA ALA A 15 -9.33 -3.18 11.40
C ALA A 15 -9.11 -2.35 10.13
N VAL A 16 -8.41 -2.91 9.15
CA VAL A 16 -8.22 -2.25 7.85
C VAL A 16 -9.38 -2.64 6.92
N PRO A 17 -10.17 -1.66 6.43
CA PRO A 17 -11.37 -1.94 5.65
C PRO A 17 -11.03 -2.23 4.18
N PHE A 18 -10.30 -3.31 3.91
CA PHE A 18 -9.99 -3.71 2.52
C PHE A 18 -11.22 -4.10 1.71
N ARG A 19 -12.33 -4.43 2.38
CA ARG A 19 -13.58 -4.90 1.75
C ARG A 19 -14.52 -3.78 1.31
N ASP A 20 -14.23 -2.53 1.65
CA ASP A 20 -15.07 -1.38 1.25
C ASP A 20 -15.07 -1.15 -0.26
N SER A 21 -14.04 -1.65 -0.97
CA SER A 21 -13.99 -1.61 -2.42
C SER A 21 -13.32 -2.85 -3.01
N VAL A 22 -13.74 -3.23 -4.21
CA VAL A 22 -13.12 -4.33 -4.96
C VAL A 22 -11.63 -4.04 -5.20
N LEU A 23 -11.28 -2.79 -5.52
CA LEU A 23 -9.90 -2.37 -5.76
C LEU A 23 -9.01 -2.63 -4.53
N THR A 24 -9.43 -2.17 -3.34
CA THR A 24 -8.65 -2.39 -2.11
C THR A 24 -8.64 -3.84 -1.66
N MET A 25 -9.65 -4.62 -2.03
CA MET A 25 -9.71 -6.05 -1.73
C MET A 25 -8.68 -6.82 -2.56
N LEU A 26 -8.61 -6.56 -3.86
CA LEU A 26 -7.64 -7.16 -4.77
C LEU A 26 -6.21 -6.73 -4.43
N LEU A 27 -6.01 -5.46 -4.09
CA LEU A 27 -4.69 -4.90 -3.77
C LEU A 27 -4.28 -5.07 -2.30
N LYS A 28 -4.99 -5.87 -1.51
CA LYS A 28 -4.68 -6.09 -0.09
C LYS A 28 -3.21 -6.47 0.14
N ASN A 29 -2.67 -7.37 -0.69
CA ASN A 29 -1.27 -7.80 -0.59
C ASN A 29 -0.28 -6.66 -0.89
N ALA A 30 -0.61 -5.79 -1.85
CA ALA A 30 0.20 -4.62 -2.19
C ALA A 30 0.18 -3.54 -1.11
N LEU A 31 -0.93 -3.38 -0.39
CA LEU A 31 -1.12 -2.29 0.56
C LEU A 31 -0.61 -2.58 1.98
N GLY A 32 -0.17 -3.80 2.29
CA GLY A 32 0.32 -4.14 3.63
C GLY A 32 0.64 -5.61 3.85
N GLY A 33 0.76 -6.39 2.77
CA GLY A 33 1.06 -7.82 2.83
C GLY A 33 2.36 -8.16 2.12
N ASN A 34 2.40 -9.32 1.48
CA ASN A 34 3.54 -9.78 0.71
C ASN A 34 3.58 -9.13 -0.68
N SER A 35 4.22 -7.97 -0.79
CA SER A 35 4.48 -7.30 -2.06
C SER A 35 5.58 -6.25 -1.94
N LYS A 36 6.33 -6.06 -3.03
CA LYS A 36 7.16 -4.86 -3.22
C LYS A 36 6.34 -3.85 -3.99
N THR A 37 5.90 -2.79 -3.33
CA THR A 37 4.92 -1.86 -3.89
C THR A 37 5.54 -0.47 -4.09
N ILE A 38 5.26 0.12 -5.25
CA ILE A 38 5.68 1.48 -5.61
C ILE A 38 4.43 2.28 -5.90
N MET A 39 4.37 3.50 -5.36
CA MET A 39 3.35 4.48 -5.70
C MET A 39 3.99 5.60 -6.52
N ILE A 40 3.36 5.96 -7.64
CA ILE A 40 3.74 7.10 -8.47
C ILE A 40 2.65 8.16 -8.32
N ALA A 41 3.02 9.34 -7.84
CA ALA A 41 2.13 10.49 -7.74
C ALA A 41 2.32 11.37 -8.99
N ALA A 42 1.31 11.45 -9.84
CA ALA A 42 1.29 12.35 -10.98
C ALA A 42 0.67 13.70 -10.56
N LEU A 43 1.41 14.79 -10.77
CA LEU A 43 1.04 16.13 -10.29
C LEU A 43 1.04 17.14 -11.44
N SER A 44 0.23 18.18 -11.30
CA SER A 44 0.18 19.30 -12.25
C SER A 44 0.86 20.52 -11.63
N PRO A 45 1.75 21.22 -12.36
CA PRO A 45 2.39 22.44 -11.85
C PRO A 45 1.51 23.69 -11.97
N ALA A 46 0.30 23.59 -12.55
CA ALA A 46 -0.56 24.74 -12.76
C ALA A 46 -1.27 25.17 -11.46
N ASP A 47 -1.31 26.47 -11.18
CA ASP A 47 -1.90 27.03 -9.94
C ASP A 47 -3.37 26.64 -9.75
N ILE A 48 -4.12 26.50 -10.84
CA ILE A 48 -5.53 26.05 -10.81
C ILE A 48 -5.70 24.66 -10.17
N ASN A 49 -4.63 23.85 -10.16
CA ASN A 49 -4.60 22.50 -9.63
C ASN A 49 -3.85 22.42 -8.28
N TYR A 50 -3.57 23.55 -7.64
CA TYR A 50 -2.80 23.59 -6.40
C TYR A 50 -3.40 22.70 -5.32
N ASP A 51 -4.71 22.80 -5.08
CA ASP A 51 -5.39 22.05 -4.01
C ASP A 51 -5.38 20.53 -4.24
N GLU A 52 -5.58 20.10 -5.49
CA GLU A 52 -5.53 18.68 -5.87
C GLU A 52 -4.10 18.13 -5.82
N THR A 53 -3.12 18.92 -6.25
CA THR A 53 -1.70 18.59 -6.17
C THR A 53 -1.26 18.42 -4.72
N LEU A 54 -1.66 19.34 -3.83
CA LEU A 54 -1.40 19.25 -2.39
C LEU A 54 -2.08 18.04 -1.76
N SER A 55 -3.32 17.74 -2.15
CA SER A 55 -4.06 16.57 -1.67
C SER A 55 -3.39 15.26 -2.07
N THR A 56 -2.91 15.17 -3.31
CA THR A 56 -2.17 14.03 -3.84
C THR A 56 -0.82 13.84 -3.11
N LEU A 57 -0.08 14.93 -2.88
CA LEU A 57 1.16 14.92 -2.12
C LEU A 57 0.95 14.45 -0.68
N ARG A 58 -0.07 14.95 0.02
CA ARG A 58 -0.42 14.49 1.38
C ARG A 58 -0.83 13.02 1.40
N PHE A 59 -1.46 12.53 0.33
CA PHE A 59 -1.77 11.11 0.22
C PHE A 59 -0.49 10.28 0.03
N ALA A 60 0.42 10.72 -0.84
CA ALA A 60 1.72 10.08 -1.05
C ALA A 60 2.60 10.07 0.21
N GLU A 61 2.58 11.14 1.00
CA GLU A 61 3.28 11.20 2.29
C GLU A 61 2.75 10.14 3.26
N ARG A 62 1.43 9.98 3.35
CA ARG A 62 0.79 8.97 4.21
C ARG A 62 1.10 7.55 3.75
N THR A 63 1.06 7.28 2.44
CA THR A 63 1.31 5.94 1.89
C THR A 63 2.76 5.52 2.06
N LYS A 64 3.72 6.46 1.99
CA LYS A 64 5.16 6.20 2.24
C LYS A 64 5.44 5.54 3.60
N THR A 65 4.60 5.80 4.62
CA THR A 65 4.81 5.24 5.96
C THR A 65 4.39 3.78 6.09
N ILE A 66 3.61 3.27 5.14
CA ILE A 66 3.08 1.90 5.16
C ILE A 66 4.24 0.93 4.90
N LYS A 67 4.33 -0.11 5.75
CA LYS A 67 5.34 -1.16 5.61
C LYS A 67 4.71 -2.41 4.98
N THR A 68 5.34 -2.93 3.93
CA THR A 68 5.02 -4.25 3.36
C THR A 68 6.03 -5.29 3.83
N MET A 69 5.61 -6.55 3.90
CA MET A 69 6.47 -7.67 4.32
C MET A 69 6.66 -8.62 3.13
N ALA A 70 7.51 -8.20 2.20
CA ALA A 70 7.77 -8.99 0.99
C ALA A 70 8.64 -10.22 1.31
N VAL A 71 8.15 -11.41 0.97
CA VAL A 71 8.83 -12.71 1.09
C VAL A 71 8.73 -13.48 -0.22
N VAL A 72 9.70 -14.36 -0.48
CA VAL A 72 9.69 -15.22 -1.67
C VAL A 72 8.52 -16.21 -1.55
N ASN A 73 7.69 -16.27 -2.59
CA ASN A 73 6.58 -17.21 -2.65
C ASN A 73 7.08 -18.52 -3.27
N GLU A 74 7.58 -19.45 -2.47
CA GLU A 74 7.92 -20.81 -2.90
C GLU A 74 6.78 -21.76 -2.53
N SER A 75 6.27 -22.52 -3.50
CA SER A 75 5.36 -23.63 -3.21
C SER A 75 6.14 -24.89 -2.85
N ASP A 76 5.52 -25.82 -2.12
CA ASP A 76 6.16 -27.11 -1.78
C ASP A 76 6.48 -27.92 -3.05
N THR A 77 5.71 -27.74 -4.12
CA THR A 77 5.99 -28.26 -5.46
C THR A 77 7.24 -27.64 -6.10
N ASP A 78 7.47 -26.33 -5.94
CA ASP A 78 8.65 -25.66 -6.51
C ASP A 78 9.95 -26.10 -5.81
N LYS A 79 9.86 -26.38 -4.50
CA LYS A 79 11.01 -26.88 -3.71
C LYS A 79 11.44 -28.27 -4.16
N LEU A 80 10.48 -29.15 -4.47
CA LEU A 80 10.74 -30.52 -4.95
C LEU A 80 11.41 -30.56 -6.33
N VAL A 81 11.17 -29.58 -7.20
CA VAL A 81 11.78 -29.50 -8.55
C VAL A 81 13.21 -28.94 -8.52
N SER A 82 13.58 -28.26 -7.43
CA SER A 82 14.92 -27.67 -7.24
C SER A 82 15.96 -28.59 -6.58
N GLN A 83 15.58 -29.83 -6.22
CA GLN A 83 16.48 -30.89 -5.72
C GLN A 83 16.88 -31.84 -6.84
#